data_AF-A0A2A2IMM8-F1
#
_entry.id   AF-A0A2A2IMM8-F1
#
_cell.length_a   1.000
_cell.length_b   1.000
_cell.length_c   1.000
_cell.angle_alpha   90.00
_cell.angle_beta   90.00
_cell.angle_gamma   90.00
#
_symmetry.space_group_name_H-M   'P 1'
#
loop_
_entity.id
_entity.type
_entity.pdbx_description
1 polymer ?
#
loop_
_entity_poly.entity_id
_entity_poly.type
_entity_poly.pdbx_seq_one_letter_code
_entity_poly.pdbx_strand_id
1 'polypeptide(L)'
;MRHKKRYALLACAITTWLSLPAFAAETTGGGSSDVTIKDVVVEADRAKEEAKYESQQTTIITAEDIEKKQAKSVEEIIFNETGVTRTVDAMGRVGVSIRGAEPRHTLILIDGQPVMGDVSKYSGQGDELQRLGTENVERIEIIKGAASAKYGSDAIGGVINVVTKRPQKEAGFQFNVEGRRAKGDSDLFPYQNVFLRADSGQVGKFRAAVYGSKRDIMPVYETATLEDTDGTGRFMRNSLRYYGDIKNIGFIGTYDINDRNAIDINIDRTTEDLERYVWYSESGPQQQFKRDVTRDKTSLTYRGNNGGSTDWNISYNYSKLTEDDISLSSFSGASSYEGKNTLESIDDLEHKQWNVDASANTQINDDHLLSYGFGFSQETAEGSRIKNAPQSYLRSIDPWNYDKNLQNMTTIDEEGNLVYTNEGASNVHAYKMSFDENGYPYWDKNYEYYGSSTAPALTQEDYNRLTNNGTNPTGLYTATGDDLEKINQFASQLKQENSAFADYDYTKY
;
A
#
# COMPACT_ATOMS: atom_id res chain seq x y z
N MET A 1 10.18 -54.35 -5.41
CA MET A 1 11.22 -53.98 -6.40
C MET A 1 11.61 -52.48 -6.39
N ARG A 2 11.32 -51.69 -5.34
CA ARG A 2 11.57 -50.22 -5.29
C ARG A 2 12.78 -49.77 -4.44
N HIS A 3 13.35 -50.64 -3.59
CA HIS A 3 14.49 -50.27 -2.73
C HIS A 3 15.88 -50.46 -3.36
N LYS A 4 16.01 -51.27 -4.42
CA LYS A 4 17.32 -51.53 -5.07
C LYS A 4 17.81 -50.38 -5.97
N LYS A 5 16.95 -49.43 -6.37
CA LYS A 5 17.32 -48.30 -7.23
C LYS A 5 17.96 -47.12 -6.49
N ARG A 6 17.79 -47.01 -5.16
CA ARG A 6 18.33 -45.90 -4.36
C ARG A 6 19.83 -46.04 -4.05
N TYR A 7 20.33 -47.27 -3.93
CA TYR A 7 21.75 -47.54 -3.69
C TYR A 7 22.61 -47.42 -4.95
N ALA A 8 22.02 -47.57 -6.14
CA ALA A 8 22.73 -47.45 -7.41
C ALA A 8 23.15 -46.00 -7.72
N LEU A 9 22.29 -45.02 -7.43
CA LEU A 9 22.60 -43.60 -7.60
C LEU A 9 23.68 -43.11 -6.62
N LEU A 10 23.65 -43.62 -5.38
CA LEU A 10 24.62 -43.28 -4.34
C LEU A 10 26.00 -43.91 -4.63
N ALA A 11 26.02 -45.14 -5.18
CA ALA A 11 27.25 -45.78 -5.63
C ALA A 11 27.89 -45.04 -6.82
N CYS A 12 27.08 -44.60 -7.80
CA CYS A 12 27.57 -43.80 -8.93
C CYS A 12 28.19 -42.46 -8.47
N ALA A 13 27.58 -41.77 -7.51
CA ALA A 13 28.09 -40.51 -6.96
C ALA A 13 29.42 -40.68 -6.20
N ILE A 14 29.60 -41.81 -5.51
CA ILE A 14 30.85 -42.11 -4.79
C ILE A 14 31.96 -42.47 -5.79
N THR A 15 31.66 -43.24 -6.84
CA THR A 15 32.65 -43.58 -7.87
C THR A 15 33.10 -42.39 -8.71
N THR A 16 32.23 -41.40 -8.97
CA THR A 16 32.61 -40.17 -9.67
C THR A 16 33.44 -39.21 -8.81
N TRP A 17 33.35 -39.31 -7.48
CA TRP A 17 34.17 -38.52 -6.56
C TRP A 17 35.59 -39.10 -6.37
N LEU A 18 35.74 -40.43 -6.49
CA LEU A 18 37.02 -41.13 -6.38
C LEU A 18 37.86 -41.14 -7.68
N SER A 19 37.30 -40.70 -8.81
CA SER A 19 37.98 -40.67 -10.11
C SER A 19 38.63 -39.32 -10.45
N LEU A 20 38.70 -38.37 -9.53
CA LEU A 20 39.47 -37.14 -9.71
C LEU A 20 40.98 -37.46 -9.70
N PRO A 21 41.76 -37.00 -10.68
CA PRO A 21 43.20 -37.24 -10.71
C PRO A 21 43.86 -36.52 -9.52
N ALA A 22 44.48 -37.31 -8.64
CA ALA A 22 45.34 -36.80 -7.59
C ALA A 22 46.61 -36.23 -8.25
N PHE A 23 46.66 -34.91 -8.42
CA PHE A 23 47.91 -34.22 -8.70
C PHE A 23 48.75 -34.23 -7.43
N ALA A 24 49.72 -35.16 -7.38
CA ALA A 24 50.80 -35.11 -6.41
C ALA A 24 51.75 -33.99 -6.81
N ALA A 25 51.81 -32.92 -6.00
CA ALA A 25 52.85 -31.91 -6.12
C ALA A 25 54.13 -32.43 -5.45
N GLU A 26 55.17 -32.68 -6.24
CA GLU A 26 56.53 -32.88 -5.74
C GLU A 26 57.01 -31.63 -5.00
N THR A 27 57.54 -31.82 -3.80
CA THR A 27 58.20 -30.75 -3.04
C THR A 27 59.70 -30.83 -3.35
N THR A 28 60.21 -29.89 -4.14
CA THR A 28 61.64 -29.68 -4.34
C THR A 28 62.07 -28.35 -3.72
N GLY A 29 62.96 -28.44 -2.72
CA GLY A 29 64.07 -27.52 -2.49
C GLY A 29 63.77 -26.09 -2.05
N GLY A 30 64.25 -25.73 -0.87
CA GLY A 30 64.15 -24.37 -0.32
C GLY A 30 64.88 -23.29 -1.14
N GLY A 31 64.23 -22.12 -1.18
CA GLY A 31 64.74 -20.85 -1.68
C GLY A 31 63.71 -19.77 -1.30
N SER A 32 64.17 -18.65 -0.77
CA SER A 32 63.37 -17.53 -0.22
C SER A 32 62.04 -17.27 -0.93
N SER A 33 60.92 -17.57 -0.26
CA SER A 33 59.59 -17.20 -0.73
C SER A 33 59.31 -15.74 -0.38
N ASP A 34 59.59 -14.83 -1.31
CA ASP A 34 58.78 -13.61 -1.39
C ASP A 34 57.33 -14.06 -1.58
N VAL A 35 56.50 -13.75 -0.59
CA VAL A 35 55.06 -14.01 -0.65
C VAL A 35 54.47 -13.00 -1.62
N THR A 36 54.45 -13.34 -2.91
CA THR A 36 53.63 -12.62 -3.88
C THR A 36 52.17 -12.95 -3.56
N ILE A 37 51.54 -12.07 -2.79
CA ILE A 37 50.09 -12.08 -2.58
C ILE A 37 49.47 -12.01 -3.98
N LYS A 38 48.65 -13.01 -4.37
CA LYS A 38 47.78 -12.89 -5.55
C LYS A 38 47.07 -11.55 -5.43
N ASP A 39 47.13 -10.72 -6.48
CA ASP A 39 46.47 -9.41 -6.52
C ASP A 39 45.18 -9.44 -5.71
N VAL A 40 45.19 -8.76 -4.56
CA VAL A 40 43.96 -8.46 -3.84
C VAL A 40 43.28 -7.42 -4.71
N VAL A 41 42.53 -7.88 -5.70
CA VAL A 41 41.60 -7.05 -6.42
C VAL A 41 40.53 -6.67 -5.40
N VAL A 42 40.76 -5.56 -4.72
CA VAL A 42 39.71 -4.89 -3.96
C VAL A 42 38.77 -4.32 -5.01
N GLU A 43 37.74 -5.08 -5.36
CA GLU A 43 36.61 -4.57 -6.12
C GLU A 43 35.87 -3.60 -5.18
N ALA A 44 36.37 -2.35 -5.12
CA ALA A 44 35.78 -1.32 -4.31
C ALA A 44 34.39 -1.01 -4.86
N ASP A 45 33.36 -1.30 -4.08
CA ASP A 45 32.00 -0.92 -4.41
C ASP A 45 31.92 0.61 -4.46
N ARG A 46 31.78 1.15 -5.67
CA ARG A 46 31.76 2.59 -5.95
C ARG A 46 30.74 3.32 -5.07
N ALA A 47 29.59 2.71 -4.78
CA ALA A 47 28.56 3.31 -3.94
C ALA A 47 29.01 3.37 -2.46
N LYS A 48 29.73 2.35 -1.97
CA LYS A 48 30.29 2.35 -0.60
C LYS A 48 31.42 3.37 -0.46
N GLU A 49 32.23 3.56 -1.50
CA GLU A 49 33.26 4.61 -1.50
C GLU A 49 32.64 6.01 -1.58
N GLU A 50 31.65 6.24 -2.45
CA GLU A 50 30.89 7.50 -2.52
C GLU A 50 30.23 7.84 -1.17
N ALA A 51 29.68 6.83 -0.48
CA ALA A 51 29.06 7.01 0.84
C ALA A 51 30.02 7.49 1.95
N LYS A 52 31.35 7.32 1.81
CA LYS A 52 32.33 7.84 2.78
C LYS A 52 32.48 9.36 2.71
N TYR A 53 32.13 9.95 1.58
CA TYR A 53 32.16 11.40 1.37
C TYR A 53 30.83 12.07 1.73
N GLU A 54 29.79 11.29 2.04
CA GLU A 54 28.54 11.82 2.56
C GLU A 54 28.74 12.32 4.00
N SER A 55 28.28 13.54 4.27
CA SER A 55 28.37 14.16 5.59
C SER A 55 27.49 13.45 6.63
N GLN A 56 26.45 12.75 6.16
CA GLN A 56 25.53 11.99 7.00
C GLN A 56 25.87 10.51 7.05
N GLN A 57 25.40 9.83 8.09
CA GLN A 57 25.58 8.38 8.23
C GLN A 57 24.76 7.66 7.13
N THR A 58 25.47 7.18 6.11
CA THR A 58 24.89 6.44 4.99
C THR A 58 25.17 4.95 5.11
N THR A 59 24.13 4.13 4.99
CA THR A 59 24.23 2.66 4.94
C THR A 59 23.90 2.20 3.53
N ILE A 60 24.81 1.44 2.92
CA ILE A 60 24.61 0.84 1.59
C ILE A 60 24.40 -0.66 1.77
N ILE A 61 23.25 -1.15 1.32
CA ILE A 61 22.88 -2.57 1.32
C ILE A 61 22.99 -3.04 -0.13
N THR A 62 23.97 -3.89 -0.42
CA THR A 62 24.25 -4.35 -1.79
C THR A 62 23.33 -5.48 -2.22
N ALA A 63 23.26 -5.77 -3.52
CA ALA A 63 22.57 -6.96 -4.03
C ALA A 63 23.00 -8.26 -3.33
N GLU A 64 24.29 -8.41 -2.99
CA GLU A 64 24.78 -9.59 -2.26
C GLU A 64 24.23 -9.65 -0.83
N ASP A 65 24.15 -8.51 -0.14
CA ASP A 65 23.56 -8.42 1.20
C ASP A 65 22.05 -8.72 1.16
N ILE A 66 21.36 -8.23 0.13
CA ILE A 66 19.95 -8.49 -0.16
C ILE A 66 19.72 -10.00 -0.36
N GLU A 67 20.53 -10.64 -1.20
CA GLU A 67 20.45 -12.08 -1.48
C GLU A 67 20.71 -12.93 -0.23
N LYS A 68 21.70 -12.56 0.60
CA LYS A 68 21.99 -13.25 1.87
C LYS A 68 20.83 -13.18 2.86
N LYS A 69 20.15 -12.04 2.92
CA LYS A 69 18.98 -11.84 3.79
C LYS A 69 17.75 -12.61 3.29
N GLN A 70 17.72 -13.04 2.03
CA GLN A 70 16.58 -13.71 1.40
C GLN A 70 15.27 -12.93 1.56
N ALA A 71 15.34 -11.60 1.64
CA ALA A 71 14.17 -10.75 1.83
C ALA A 71 13.34 -10.64 0.55
N LYS A 72 12.02 -10.54 0.68
CA LYS A 72 11.08 -10.55 -0.47
C LYS A 72 10.61 -9.17 -0.90
N SER A 73 10.75 -8.19 -0.01
CA SER A 73 10.44 -6.80 -0.28
C SER A 73 11.53 -5.91 0.30
N VAL A 74 11.63 -4.70 -0.25
CA VAL A 74 12.53 -3.68 0.32
C VAL A 74 12.16 -3.39 1.78
N GLU A 75 10.87 -3.40 2.10
CA GLU A 75 10.32 -3.28 3.47
C GLU A 75 11.00 -4.23 4.48
N GLU A 76 11.16 -5.51 4.13
CA GLU A 76 11.77 -6.52 5.02
C GLU A 76 13.27 -6.25 5.25
N ILE A 77 13.94 -5.61 4.30
CA ILE A 77 15.36 -5.27 4.42
C ILE A 77 15.55 -4.06 5.32
N ILE A 78 14.81 -2.98 5.04
CA ILE A 78 14.98 -1.69 5.73
C ILE A 78 14.60 -1.78 7.20
N PHE A 79 13.58 -2.56 7.58
CA PHE A 79 13.14 -2.62 8.98
C PHE A 79 14.04 -3.49 9.85
N ASN A 80 14.96 -4.23 9.25
CA ASN A 80 16.04 -4.90 9.96
C ASN A 80 17.26 -3.97 10.16
N GLU A 81 17.25 -2.77 9.59
CA GLU A 81 18.34 -1.82 9.74
C GLU A 81 18.26 -0.99 11.02
N THR A 82 19.42 -0.72 11.60
CA THR A 82 19.53 0.02 12.85
C THR A 82 18.98 1.44 12.73
N GLY A 83 18.10 1.83 13.66
CA GLY A 83 17.52 3.17 13.71
C GLY A 83 16.39 3.41 12.70
N VAL A 84 15.91 2.37 12.02
CA VAL A 84 14.69 2.40 11.20
C VAL A 84 13.59 1.65 11.97
N THR A 85 12.41 2.24 12.09
CA THR A 85 11.28 1.66 12.81
C THR A 85 10.01 1.71 11.98
N ARG A 86 9.20 0.65 12.10
CA ARG A 86 7.90 0.52 11.46
C ARG A 86 6.82 1.18 12.31
N THR A 87 5.98 1.99 11.69
CA THR A 87 4.71 2.45 12.26
C THR A 87 3.55 1.87 11.46
N VAL A 88 2.41 1.63 12.10
CA VAL A 88 1.20 1.17 11.40
C VAL A 88 0.04 2.04 11.87
N ASP A 89 -0.73 2.60 10.94
CA ASP A 89 -1.91 3.40 11.28
C ASP A 89 -3.15 2.51 11.52
N ALA A 90 -4.28 3.13 11.90
CA ALA A 90 -5.53 2.41 12.17
C ALA A 90 -6.06 1.63 10.95
N MET A 91 -5.76 2.10 9.74
CA MET A 91 -6.14 1.44 8.49
C MET A 91 -5.19 0.30 8.14
N GLY A 92 -4.04 0.17 8.81
CA GLY A 92 -3.06 -0.88 8.54
C GLY A 92 -2.01 -0.47 7.52
N ARG A 93 -1.91 0.82 7.19
CA ARG A 93 -0.86 1.39 6.33
C ARG A 93 0.44 1.46 7.10
N VAL A 94 1.53 1.10 6.44
CA VAL A 94 2.87 1.07 7.01
C VAL A 94 3.52 2.43 6.81
N GLY A 95 4.17 2.95 7.85
CA GLY A 95 5.04 4.12 7.79
C GLY A 95 6.46 3.78 8.21
N VAL A 96 7.42 4.59 7.77
CA VAL A 96 8.85 4.39 8.03
C VAL A 96 9.40 5.58 8.79
N SER A 97 9.82 5.34 10.03
CA SER A 97 10.48 6.33 10.87
C SER A 97 11.98 6.06 10.93
N ILE A 98 12.81 7.09 10.75
CA ILE A 98 14.26 7.03 10.91
C ILE A 98 14.65 7.87 12.12
N ARG A 99 15.39 7.27 13.06
CA ARG A 99 15.84 7.90 14.31
C ARG A 99 14.70 8.56 15.12
N GLY A 100 13.50 7.97 15.07
CA GLY A 100 12.32 8.47 15.79
C GLY A 100 11.65 9.70 15.16
N ALA A 101 12.12 10.17 14.00
CA ALA A 101 11.42 11.20 13.24
C ALA A 101 10.09 10.64 12.71
N GLU A 102 9.05 11.48 12.67
CA GLU A 102 7.76 11.05 12.14
C GLU A 102 7.86 10.54 10.69
N PRO A 103 7.04 9.56 10.28
CA PRO A 103 7.11 8.99 8.93
C PRO A 103 7.04 10.00 7.77
N ARG A 104 6.32 11.12 7.96
CA ARG A 104 6.26 12.22 6.99
C ARG A 104 7.60 12.92 6.72
N HIS A 105 8.61 12.69 7.56
CA HIS A 105 9.95 13.25 7.45
C HIS A 105 10.98 12.25 6.89
N THR A 106 10.53 11.09 6.41
CA THR A 106 11.38 10.13 5.69
C THR A 106 11.10 10.25 4.20
N LEU A 107 12.09 10.66 3.41
CA LEU A 107 11.96 10.68 1.96
C LEU A 107 12.28 9.31 1.37
N ILE A 108 11.36 8.75 0.59
CA ILE A 108 11.56 7.50 -0.14
C ILE A 108 11.76 7.82 -1.63
N LEU A 109 12.86 7.33 -2.18
CA LEU A 109 13.26 7.48 -3.57
C LEU A 109 13.38 6.11 -4.24
N ILE A 110 13.01 6.03 -5.52
CA ILE A 110 13.43 4.95 -6.41
C ILE A 110 14.25 5.58 -7.52
N ASP A 111 15.49 5.14 -7.71
CA ASP A 111 16.41 5.69 -8.70
C ASP A 111 16.57 7.23 -8.59
N GLY A 112 16.52 7.74 -7.35
CA GLY A 112 16.57 9.17 -7.05
C GLY A 112 15.26 9.93 -7.23
N GLN A 113 14.18 9.29 -7.73
CA GLN A 113 12.87 9.89 -7.88
C GLN A 113 12.01 9.70 -6.62
N PRO A 114 11.43 10.78 -6.04
CA PRO A 114 10.45 10.67 -4.97
C PRO A 114 9.24 9.82 -5.38
N VAL A 115 8.94 8.80 -4.59
CA VAL A 115 7.78 7.93 -4.86
C VAL A 115 6.55 8.32 -4.08
N MET A 116 6.66 9.17 -3.07
CA MET A 116 5.50 9.67 -2.34
C MET A 116 5.15 11.05 -2.89
N GLY A 117 3.90 11.23 -3.31
CA GLY A 117 3.32 12.56 -3.52
C GLY A 117 2.98 13.21 -2.18
N ASP A 118 2.74 14.52 -2.18
CA ASP A 118 2.47 15.31 -0.97
C ASP A 118 1.30 14.74 -0.15
N VAL A 119 0.22 14.27 -0.80
CA VAL A 119 -0.91 13.62 -0.09
C VAL A 119 -0.46 12.37 0.68
N SER A 120 0.37 11.53 0.06
CA SER A 120 0.93 10.32 0.66
C SER A 120 1.98 10.64 1.74
N LYS A 121 2.71 11.75 1.60
CA LYS A 121 3.68 12.25 2.61
C LYS A 121 3.00 12.67 3.90
N TYR A 122 1.87 13.39 3.83
CA TYR A 122 1.14 13.81 5.04
C TYR A 122 0.70 12.65 5.91
N SER A 123 0.36 11.51 5.30
CA SER A 123 -0.01 10.27 6.00
C SER A 123 1.18 9.35 6.28
N GLY A 124 2.38 9.68 5.78
CA GLY A 124 3.58 8.88 6.01
C GLY A 124 3.55 7.49 5.38
N GLN A 125 2.88 7.34 4.23
CA GLN A 125 2.68 6.08 3.51
C GLN A 125 4.00 5.44 3.02
N GLY A 126 4.60 4.61 3.85
CA GLY A 126 5.76 3.76 3.54
C GLY A 126 5.41 2.45 2.80
N ASP A 127 4.12 2.20 2.51
CA ASP A 127 3.64 1.02 1.75
C ASP A 127 4.38 0.86 0.41
N GLU A 128 4.92 1.95 -0.17
CA GLU A 128 5.78 1.92 -1.36
C GLU A 128 6.95 0.94 -1.27
N LEU A 129 7.55 0.76 -0.08
CA LEU A 129 8.67 -0.16 0.10
C LEU A 129 8.22 -1.62 0.15
N GLN A 130 6.95 -1.85 0.47
CA GLN A 130 6.33 -3.17 0.37
C GLN A 130 6.02 -3.52 -1.09
N ARG A 131 5.79 -2.53 -1.97
CA ARG A 131 5.52 -2.72 -3.41
C ARG A 131 6.75 -3.22 -4.18
N LEU A 132 7.96 -2.84 -3.75
CA LEU A 132 9.18 -3.18 -4.47
C LEU A 132 9.72 -4.57 -4.13
N GLY A 133 9.82 -5.43 -5.15
CA GLY A 133 10.57 -6.70 -5.12
C GLY A 133 12.06 -6.47 -5.00
N THR A 134 12.74 -7.29 -4.22
CA THR A 134 14.20 -7.25 -4.03
C THR A 134 14.95 -7.81 -5.24
N GLU A 135 14.27 -8.58 -6.08
CA GLU A 135 14.84 -9.29 -7.24
C GLU A 135 15.41 -8.33 -8.29
N ASN A 136 14.78 -7.17 -8.45
CA ASN A 136 15.20 -6.12 -9.39
C ASN A 136 15.98 -4.97 -8.74
N VAL A 137 16.36 -5.11 -7.47
CA VAL A 137 17.11 -4.09 -6.72
C VAL A 137 18.60 -4.34 -6.88
N GLU A 138 19.35 -3.30 -7.24
CA GLU A 138 20.82 -3.31 -7.30
C GLU A 138 21.41 -3.02 -5.91
N ARG A 139 20.85 -2.01 -5.24
CA ARG A 139 21.22 -1.66 -3.86
C ARG A 139 20.16 -0.77 -3.21
N ILE A 140 20.22 -0.68 -1.89
CA ILE A 140 19.42 0.26 -1.08
C ILE A 140 20.38 1.17 -0.33
N GLU A 141 20.14 2.47 -0.40
CA GLU A 141 20.93 3.50 0.25
C GLU A 141 20.07 4.14 1.35
N ILE A 142 20.52 4.11 2.60
CA ILE A 142 19.80 4.69 3.74
C ILE A 142 20.65 5.78 4.36
N ILE A 143 20.22 7.03 4.19
CA ILE A 143 20.84 8.21 4.78
C ILE A 143 20.09 8.53 6.07
N LYS A 144 20.76 8.42 7.22
CA LYS A 144 20.15 8.62 8.53
C LYS A 144 20.41 10.04 9.05
N GLY A 145 19.35 10.81 9.25
CA GLY A 145 19.41 12.20 9.71
C GLY A 145 19.10 13.22 8.60
N ALA A 146 19.27 14.50 8.93
CA ALA A 146 18.86 15.60 8.07
C ALA A 146 19.66 15.63 6.75
N ALA A 147 18.97 15.35 5.64
CA ALA A 147 19.52 15.38 4.28
C ALA A 147 18.81 16.43 3.40
N SER A 148 18.08 17.36 4.03
CA SER A 148 17.27 18.35 3.32
C SER A 148 18.06 19.30 2.41
N ALA A 149 19.35 19.51 2.68
CA ALA A 149 20.20 20.34 1.83
C ALA A 149 20.37 19.75 0.41
N LYS A 150 20.35 18.42 0.27
CA LYS A 150 20.53 17.71 -1.00
C LYS A 150 19.19 17.25 -1.60
N TYR A 151 18.24 16.86 -0.75
CA TYR A 151 17.00 16.20 -1.18
C TYR A 151 15.72 17.00 -0.92
N GLY A 152 15.81 18.22 -0.36
CA GLY A 152 14.66 19.09 -0.12
C GLY A 152 13.99 18.92 1.24
N SER A 153 12.87 19.61 1.44
CA SER A 153 12.19 19.76 2.74
C SER A 153 11.78 18.44 3.41
N ASP A 154 11.61 17.38 2.64
CA ASP A 154 11.01 16.13 3.12
C ASP A 154 12.03 15.22 3.82
N ALA A 155 13.33 15.44 3.58
CA ALA A 155 14.41 14.61 4.07
C ALA A 155 14.94 15.03 5.47
N ILE A 156 14.04 15.36 6.40
CA ILE A 156 14.42 15.82 7.76
C ILE A 156 14.87 14.64 8.64
N GLY A 157 14.13 13.54 8.62
CA GLY A 157 14.44 12.31 9.36
C GLY A 157 15.47 11.43 8.66
N GLY A 158 15.43 11.40 7.32
CA GLY A 158 16.37 10.68 6.49
C GLY A 158 15.87 10.43 5.08
N VAL A 159 16.66 9.66 4.32
CA VAL A 159 16.35 9.26 2.95
C VAL A 159 16.55 7.76 2.79
N ILE A 160 15.62 7.10 2.12
CA ILE A 160 15.76 5.72 1.63
C ILE A 160 15.72 5.79 0.11
N ASN A 161 16.83 5.50 -0.55
CA ASN A 161 16.92 5.44 -2.00
C ASN A 161 17.11 3.99 -2.46
N VAL A 162 16.11 3.47 -3.17
CA VAL A 162 16.16 2.14 -3.78
C VAL A 162 16.67 2.29 -5.21
N VAL A 163 17.83 1.70 -5.50
CA VAL A 163 18.41 1.75 -6.84
C VAL A 163 18.14 0.44 -7.54
N THR A 164 17.47 0.50 -8.68
CA THR A 164 17.07 -0.67 -9.47
C THR A 164 18.18 -1.10 -10.43
N LYS A 165 18.16 -2.37 -10.81
CA LYS A 165 19.14 -2.96 -11.74
C LYS A 165 18.94 -2.41 -13.15
N ARG A 166 19.98 -1.79 -13.71
CA ARG A 166 20.01 -1.32 -15.12
C ARG A 166 20.03 -2.46 -16.15
N PRO A 167 19.70 -2.19 -17.42
CA PRO A 167 19.83 -3.17 -18.51
C PRO A 167 21.26 -3.70 -18.64
N GLN A 168 21.41 -5.02 -18.71
CA GLN A 168 22.71 -5.68 -18.77
C GLN A 168 23.34 -5.58 -20.17
N LYS A 169 24.67 -5.58 -20.22
CA LYS A 169 25.43 -5.60 -21.49
C LYS A 169 25.35 -6.94 -22.20
N GLU A 170 25.15 -8.01 -21.46
CA GLU A 170 24.96 -9.36 -22.00
C GLU A 170 23.47 -9.67 -22.05
N ALA A 171 23.06 -10.41 -23.08
CA ALA A 171 21.71 -10.91 -23.16
C ALA A 171 21.50 -11.95 -22.06
N GLY A 172 20.35 -11.88 -21.38
CA GLY A 172 20.12 -12.68 -20.19
C GLY A 172 18.65 -12.95 -19.96
N PHE A 173 18.37 -14.04 -19.28
CA PHE A 173 17.04 -14.38 -18.80
C PHE A 173 17.14 -14.83 -17.35
N GLN A 174 16.35 -14.22 -16.48
CA GLN A 174 16.22 -14.57 -15.09
C GLN A 174 14.79 -15.02 -14.80
N PHE A 175 14.67 -16.14 -14.10
CA PHE A 175 13.41 -16.65 -13.60
C PHE A 175 13.60 -17.11 -12.15
N ASN A 176 12.89 -16.46 -11.24
CA ASN A 176 12.84 -16.84 -9.84
C ASN A 176 11.42 -17.26 -9.50
N VAL A 177 11.29 -18.41 -8.83
CA VAL A 177 10.02 -18.89 -8.27
C VAL A 177 10.26 -19.29 -6.85
N GLU A 178 9.38 -18.84 -5.98
CA GLU A 178 9.38 -19.20 -4.58
C GLU A 178 7.97 -19.56 -4.14
N GLY A 179 7.86 -20.61 -3.33
CA GLY A 179 6.63 -20.99 -2.66
C GLY A 179 6.86 -21.01 -1.16
N ARG A 180 5.96 -20.38 -0.41
CA ARG A 180 5.98 -20.39 1.05
C ARG A 180 4.69 -21.02 1.58
N ARG A 181 4.85 -21.79 2.66
CA ARG A 181 3.75 -22.35 3.46
C ARG A 181 4.05 -22.16 4.94
N ALA A 182 3.02 -21.91 5.71
CA ALA A 182 3.03 -21.92 7.17
C ALA A 182 2.42 -23.22 7.71
N LYS A 183 2.66 -23.47 9.00
CA LYS A 183 1.98 -24.55 9.72
C LYS A 183 0.51 -24.17 9.89
N GLY A 184 -0.39 -24.93 9.30
CA GLY A 184 -1.83 -24.66 9.29
C GLY A 184 -2.42 -24.54 7.89
N ASP A 185 -1.58 -24.25 6.89
CA ASP A 185 -2.04 -24.12 5.51
C ASP A 185 -2.40 -25.48 4.90
N SER A 186 -3.58 -25.55 4.27
CA SER A 186 -4.08 -26.71 3.54
C SER A 186 -3.35 -26.93 2.21
N ASP A 187 -2.97 -25.85 1.55
CA ASP A 187 -2.41 -25.90 0.21
C ASP A 187 -0.90 -26.17 0.24
N LEU A 188 -0.40 -26.71 -0.89
CA LEU A 188 1.03 -27.02 -1.04
C LEU A 188 1.87 -25.75 -1.22
N PHE A 189 1.34 -24.75 -1.92
CA PHE A 189 1.99 -23.47 -2.21
C PHE A 189 0.98 -22.30 -2.11
N PRO A 190 0.49 -21.97 -0.90
CA PRO A 190 -0.53 -20.94 -0.70
C PRO A 190 -0.03 -19.54 -1.01
N TYR A 191 1.28 -19.30 -0.89
CA TYR A 191 1.91 -18.01 -1.20
C TYR A 191 3.04 -18.22 -2.18
N GLN A 192 2.99 -17.50 -3.29
CA GLN A 192 3.91 -17.66 -4.41
C GLN A 192 4.50 -16.32 -4.83
N ASN A 193 5.80 -16.32 -5.05
CA ASN A 193 6.52 -15.20 -5.65
C ASN A 193 7.11 -15.68 -6.96
N VAL A 194 6.84 -14.93 -8.02
CA VAL A 194 7.36 -15.20 -9.36
C VAL A 194 7.98 -13.91 -9.86
N PHE A 195 9.23 -13.99 -10.30
CA PHE A 195 9.94 -12.89 -10.95
C PHE A 195 10.54 -13.37 -12.25
N LEU A 196 10.36 -12.58 -13.29
CA LEU A 196 10.87 -12.82 -14.64
C LEU A 196 11.58 -11.55 -15.11
N ARG A 197 12.75 -11.71 -15.72
CA ARG A 197 13.46 -10.61 -16.38
C ARG A 197 14.16 -11.11 -17.63
N ALA A 198 14.11 -10.33 -18.70
CA ALA A 198 14.81 -10.59 -19.94
C ALA A 198 15.58 -9.34 -20.36
N ASP A 199 16.89 -9.47 -20.52
CA ASP A 199 17.80 -8.43 -20.97
C ASP A 199 18.19 -8.67 -22.43
N SER A 200 18.17 -7.63 -23.25
CA SER A 200 18.54 -7.70 -24.67
C SER A 200 20.04 -7.87 -24.90
N GLY A 201 20.86 -7.56 -23.90
CA GLY A 201 22.27 -7.25 -24.09
C GLY A 201 22.49 -5.96 -24.90
N GLN A 202 23.74 -5.65 -25.21
CA GLN A 202 24.13 -4.50 -26.03
C GLN A 202 23.78 -4.74 -27.50
N VAL A 203 22.85 -3.93 -28.03
CA VAL A 203 22.51 -3.87 -29.45
C VAL A 203 22.88 -2.49 -29.99
N GLY A 204 24.07 -2.38 -30.57
CA GLY A 204 24.62 -1.10 -31.02
C GLY A 204 24.83 -0.15 -29.82
N LYS A 205 24.09 0.96 -29.79
CA LYS A 205 24.11 1.94 -28.69
C LYS A 205 23.01 1.72 -27.65
N PHE A 206 22.18 0.70 -27.83
CA PHE A 206 20.99 0.50 -27.03
C PHE A 206 21.07 -0.78 -26.20
N ARG A 207 20.55 -0.72 -24.98
CA ARG A 207 20.28 -1.87 -24.11
C ARG A 207 18.86 -1.73 -23.57
N ALA A 208 18.14 -2.83 -23.44
CA ALA A 208 16.86 -2.85 -22.77
C ALA A 208 16.68 -4.10 -21.93
N ALA A 209 15.80 -4.01 -20.95
CA ALA A 209 15.26 -5.16 -20.25
C ALA A 209 13.76 -4.97 -20.02
N VAL A 210 13.05 -6.09 -20.03
CA VAL A 210 11.67 -6.19 -19.55
C VAL A 210 11.65 -7.10 -18.34
N TYR A 211 10.85 -6.75 -17.34
CA TYR A 211 10.65 -7.60 -16.18
C TYR A 211 9.19 -7.60 -15.75
N GLY A 212 8.82 -8.65 -15.03
CA GLY A 212 7.51 -8.77 -14.43
C GLY A 212 7.58 -9.62 -13.17
N SER A 213 6.69 -9.32 -12.23
CA SER A 213 6.59 -10.07 -10.99
C SER A 213 5.16 -10.19 -10.49
N LYS A 214 4.91 -11.26 -9.75
CA LYS A 214 3.76 -11.44 -8.85
C LYS A 214 4.32 -11.84 -7.50
N ARG A 215 3.93 -11.17 -6.43
CA ARG A 215 4.32 -11.51 -5.06
C ARG A 215 3.08 -11.57 -4.19
N ASP A 216 2.93 -12.68 -3.47
CA ASP A 216 1.87 -12.82 -2.48
C ASP A 216 2.35 -12.31 -1.11
N ILE A 217 1.62 -11.35 -0.55
CA ILE A 217 1.81 -10.87 0.81
C ILE A 217 1.02 -11.78 1.74
N MET A 218 1.71 -12.42 2.68
CA MET A 218 1.05 -13.29 3.65
C MET A 218 0.28 -12.48 4.72
N PRO A 219 -0.85 -12.97 5.22
CA PRO A 219 -1.49 -12.41 6.42
C PRO A 219 -0.60 -12.55 7.65
N VAL A 220 -0.78 -11.63 8.60
CA VAL A 220 -0.21 -11.76 9.95
C VAL A 220 -1.38 -11.82 10.90
N TYR A 221 -1.74 -13.03 11.32
CA TYR A 221 -2.91 -13.23 12.15
C TYR A 221 -2.65 -12.91 13.62
N GLU A 222 -3.70 -12.43 14.29
CA GLU A 222 -3.70 -12.32 15.75
C GLU A 222 -3.55 -13.69 16.44
N THR A 223 -3.03 -13.67 17.67
CA THR A 223 -2.84 -14.91 18.45
C THR A 223 -4.13 -15.40 19.09
N ALA A 224 -4.96 -14.49 19.62
CA ALA A 224 -6.24 -14.82 20.22
C ALA A 224 -7.33 -14.68 19.14
N THR A 225 -7.87 -15.80 18.66
CA THR A 225 -8.97 -15.79 17.71
C THR A 225 -10.30 -15.73 18.46
N LEU A 226 -11.18 -14.83 18.03
CA LEU A 226 -12.60 -14.97 18.36
C LEU A 226 -13.11 -16.29 17.75
N GLU A 227 -13.83 -17.08 18.55
CA GLU A 227 -14.33 -18.37 18.08
C GLU A 227 -15.50 -18.16 17.13
N ASP A 228 -15.39 -18.76 15.94
CA ASP A 228 -16.52 -18.91 15.04
C ASP A 228 -17.54 -19.87 15.67
N THR A 229 -18.45 -19.30 16.46
CA THR A 229 -19.37 -20.06 17.32
C THR A 229 -20.42 -20.81 16.49
N ASP A 230 -20.67 -20.38 15.25
CA ASP A 230 -21.59 -21.04 14.33
C ASP A 230 -20.96 -22.23 13.57
N GLY A 231 -19.63 -22.36 13.65
CA GLY A 231 -18.87 -23.46 13.04
C GLY A 231 -18.90 -23.48 11.51
N THR A 232 -19.29 -22.38 10.87
CA THR A 232 -19.40 -22.29 9.41
C THR A 232 -18.05 -22.13 8.72
N GLY A 233 -17.01 -21.71 9.45
CA GLY A 233 -15.68 -21.40 8.93
C GLY A 233 -15.65 -20.11 8.10
N ARG A 234 -16.71 -19.30 8.16
CA ARG A 234 -16.88 -18.09 7.32
C ARG A 234 -16.16 -16.88 7.91
N PHE A 235 -15.94 -16.86 9.21
CA PHE A 235 -15.22 -15.77 9.86
C PHE A 235 -13.71 -15.92 9.66
N MET A 236 -13.14 -14.99 8.92
CA MET A 236 -11.69 -14.95 8.72
C MET A 236 -10.99 -14.49 9.99
N ARG A 237 -9.80 -15.02 10.27
CA ARG A 237 -9.00 -14.56 11.41
C ARG A 237 -8.60 -13.10 11.23
N ASN A 238 -8.57 -12.33 12.32
CA ASN A 238 -8.11 -10.95 12.21
C ASN A 238 -6.68 -10.90 11.69
N SER A 239 -6.47 -10.05 10.70
CA SER A 239 -5.15 -9.76 10.16
C SER A 239 -4.66 -8.40 10.63
N LEU A 240 -3.43 -8.38 11.16
CA LEU A 240 -2.73 -7.19 11.61
C LEU A 240 -2.20 -6.34 10.45
N ARG A 241 -2.24 -6.86 9.23
CA ARG A 241 -1.86 -6.15 8.00
C ARG A 241 -2.74 -6.54 6.82
N TYR A 242 -2.74 -5.72 5.77
CA TYR A 242 -3.21 -6.14 4.47
C TYR A 242 -2.38 -7.30 3.91
N TYR A 243 -3.06 -8.20 3.21
CA TYR A 243 -2.48 -9.36 2.54
C TYR A 243 -3.20 -9.59 1.21
N GLY A 244 -2.61 -10.34 0.29
CA GLY A 244 -3.09 -10.43 -1.09
C GLY A 244 -1.92 -10.48 -2.04
N ASP A 245 -2.05 -9.89 -3.23
CA ASP A 245 -0.97 -9.93 -4.21
C ASP A 245 -0.58 -8.54 -4.76
N ILE A 246 0.71 -8.43 -5.09
CA ILE A 246 1.28 -7.30 -5.81
C ILE A 246 1.82 -7.83 -7.13
N LYS A 247 1.40 -7.22 -8.23
CA LYS A 247 1.91 -7.50 -9.56
C LYS A 247 2.65 -6.28 -10.09
N ASN A 248 3.76 -6.49 -10.76
CA ASN A 248 4.51 -5.41 -11.39
C ASN A 248 4.98 -5.85 -12.79
N ILE A 249 4.99 -4.92 -13.73
CA ILE A 249 5.60 -5.08 -15.05
C ILE A 249 6.38 -3.81 -15.37
N GLY A 250 7.59 -3.97 -15.86
CA GLY A 250 8.48 -2.85 -16.12
C GLY A 250 9.30 -3.02 -17.39
N PHE A 251 9.66 -1.89 -17.96
CA PHE A 251 10.59 -1.76 -19.08
C PHE A 251 11.66 -0.75 -18.70
N ILE A 252 12.91 -1.15 -18.86
CA ILE A 252 14.07 -0.28 -18.68
C ILE A 252 14.90 -0.27 -19.95
N GLY A 253 15.36 0.91 -20.36
CA GLY A 253 16.18 1.10 -21.55
C GLY A 253 17.30 2.08 -21.27
N THR A 254 18.46 1.83 -21.87
CA THR A 254 19.59 2.77 -21.89
C THR A 254 20.06 2.95 -23.32
N TYR A 255 20.17 4.20 -23.75
CA TYR A 255 20.79 4.60 -25.01
C TYR A 255 22.09 5.35 -24.73
N ASP A 256 23.22 4.71 -25.02
CA ASP A 256 24.55 5.28 -24.89
C ASP A 256 24.81 6.23 -26.08
N ILE A 257 24.70 7.55 -25.87
CA ILE A 257 25.02 8.55 -26.91
C ILE A 257 26.51 8.44 -27.27
N ASN A 258 27.35 8.33 -26.24
CA ASN A 258 28.79 8.07 -26.27
C ASN A 258 29.24 7.53 -24.91
N ASP A 259 30.55 7.31 -24.72
CA ASP A 259 31.10 6.71 -23.48
C ASP A 259 30.87 7.53 -22.20
N ARG A 260 30.38 8.77 -22.33
CA ARG A 260 30.18 9.70 -21.22
C ARG A 260 28.75 10.16 -21.04
N ASN A 261 27.87 9.90 -22.01
CA ASN A 261 26.52 10.46 -22.05
C ASN A 261 25.53 9.36 -22.44
N ALA A 262 24.46 9.24 -21.65
CA ALA A 262 23.42 8.23 -21.86
C ALA A 262 22.04 8.80 -21.53
N ILE A 263 21.03 8.24 -22.19
CA ILE A 263 19.62 8.44 -21.87
C ILE A 263 19.09 7.14 -21.31
N ASP A 264 18.53 7.17 -20.11
CA ASP A 264 17.80 6.07 -19.50
C ASP A 264 16.30 6.33 -19.59
N ILE A 265 15.54 5.27 -19.82
CA ILE A 265 14.09 5.26 -19.84
C ILE A 265 13.65 4.18 -18.86
N ASN A 266 12.73 4.52 -17.97
CA ASN A 266 12.04 3.55 -17.13
C ASN A 266 10.52 3.73 -17.27
N ILE A 267 9.79 2.64 -17.47
CA ILE A 267 8.33 2.60 -17.51
C ILE A 267 7.89 1.41 -16.65
N ASP A 268 7.08 1.67 -15.64
CA ASP A 268 6.61 0.67 -14.68
C ASP A 268 5.10 0.79 -14.50
N ARG A 269 4.43 -0.36 -14.41
CA ARG A 269 3.07 -0.50 -13.89
C ARG A 269 3.07 -1.47 -12.72
N THR A 270 2.51 -1.04 -11.60
CA THR A 270 2.30 -1.87 -10.41
C THR A 270 0.82 -1.91 -10.08
N THR A 271 0.30 -3.08 -9.72
CA THR A 271 -1.07 -3.27 -9.28
C THR A 271 -1.09 -4.04 -7.96
N GLU A 272 -1.93 -3.62 -7.03
CA GLU A 272 -2.20 -4.28 -5.75
C GLU A 272 -3.66 -4.69 -5.71
N ASP A 273 -3.90 -5.91 -5.21
CA ASP A 273 -5.21 -6.43 -4.81
C ASP A 273 -5.03 -7.01 -3.42
N LEU A 274 -5.45 -6.25 -2.42
CA LEU A 274 -5.19 -6.53 -1.02
C LEU A 274 -6.47 -6.52 -0.20
N GLU A 275 -6.52 -7.42 0.77
CA GLU A 275 -7.62 -7.54 1.72
C GLU A 275 -7.12 -7.59 3.16
N ARG A 276 -8.00 -7.23 4.08
CA ARG A 276 -7.77 -7.33 5.52
C ARG A 276 -9.10 -7.56 6.24
N TYR A 277 -9.16 -8.58 7.08
CA TYR A 277 -10.31 -8.86 7.92
C TYR A 277 -10.03 -8.45 9.36
N VAL A 278 -11.02 -7.82 10.00
CA VAL A 278 -10.96 -7.41 11.41
C VAL A 278 -12.33 -7.63 12.05
N TRP A 279 -12.35 -8.29 13.19
CA TRP A 279 -13.53 -8.59 13.98
C TRP A 279 -13.28 -8.13 15.42
N TYR A 280 -13.97 -7.06 15.82
CA TYR A 280 -13.72 -6.40 17.10
C TYR A 280 -14.45 -7.03 18.28
N SER A 281 -15.54 -7.75 18.04
CA SER A 281 -16.38 -8.34 19.09
C SER A 281 -17.23 -9.49 18.54
N GLU A 282 -17.43 -10.54 19.35
CA GLU A 282 -18.22 -11.73 18.97
C GLU A 282 -19.66 -11.41 18.51
N SER A 283 -20.26 -10.34 19.04
CA SER A 283 -21.62 -9.92 18.69
C SER A 283 -21.69 -8.91 17.55
N GLY A 284 -20.55 -8.41 17.08
CA GLY A 284 -20.45 -7.37 16.06
C GLY A 284 -20.17 -7.95 14.68
N PRO A 285 -20.36 -7.17 13.60
CA PRO A 285 -20.02 -7.63 12.26
C PRO A 285 -18.50 -7.72 12.10
N GLN A 286 -18.05 -8.66 11.27
CA GLN A 286 -16.67 -8.66 10.79
C GLN A 286 -16.52 -7.58 9.71
N GLN A 287 -15.50 -6.73 9.85
CA GLN A 287 -15.10 -5.77 8.84
C GLN A 287 -14.14 -6.42 7.84
N GLN A 288 -14.38 -6.14 6.56
CA GLN A 288 -13.59 -6.59 5.43
C GLN A 288 -13.11 -5.34 4.70
N PHE A 289 -11.82 -5.08 4.74
CA PHE A 289 -11.21 -3.98 4.00
C PHE A 289 -10.64 -4.54 2.71
N LYS A 290 -10.96 -3.91 1.58
CA LYS A 290 -10.38 -4.20 0.27
C LYS A 290 -9.64 -2.96 -0.21
N ARG A 291 -8.47 -3.17 -0.81
CA ARG A 291 -7.61 -2.14 -1.38
C ARG A 291 -7.18 -2.58 -2.76
N ASP A 292 -7.60 -1.80 -3.75
CA ASP A 292 -7.16 -1.94 -5.13
C ASP A 292 -6.34 -0.71 -5.52
N VAL A 293 -5.08 -0.91 -5.88
CA VAL A 293 -4.20 0.18 -6.32
C VAL A 293 -3.61 -0.12 -7.68
N THR A 294 -3.61 0.84 -8.57
CA THR A 294 -2.80 0.82 -9.79
C THR A 294 -1.88 2.02 -9.80
N ARG A 295 -0.61 1.79 -10.14
CA ARG A 295 0.41 2.82 -10.22
C ARG A 295 1.21 2.70 -11.50
N ASP A 296 1.20 3.77 -12.28
CA ASP A 296 2.03 3.97 -13.45
C ASP A 296 3.16 4.94 -13.13
N LYS A 297 4.39 4.59 -13.51
CA LYS A 297 5.57 5.45 -13.41
C LYS A 297 6.28 5.49 -14.76
N THR A 298 6.71 6.67 -15.15
CA THR A 298 7.57 6.89 -16.31
C THR A 298 8.69 7.83 -15.91
N SER A 299 9.92 7.45 -16.23
CA SER A 299 11.11 8.26 -16.00
C SER A 299 11.95 8.33 -17.27
N LEU A 300 12.44 9.52 -17.58
CA LEU A 300 13.40 9.79 -18.64
C LEU A 300 14.57 10.56 -18.04
N THR A 301 15.76 9.98 -18.12
CA THR A 301 16.93 10.51 -17.43
C THR A 301 18.11 10.66 -18.38
N TYR A 302 18.63 11.87 -18.52
CA TYR A 302 19.87 12.16 -19.23
C TYR A 302 21.01 12.31 -18.25
N ARG A 303 22.00 11.41 -18.33
CA ARG A 303 23.23 11.47 -17.53
C ARG A 303 24.42 11.76 -18.42
N GLY A 304 25.30 12.62 -17.96
CA GLY A 304 26.52 12.95 -18.67
C GLY A 304 27.68 13.31 -17.76
N ASN A 305 28.89 13.27 -18.30
CA ASN A 305 30.05 13.93 -17.70
C ASN A 305 30.91 14.61 -18.78
N ASN A 306 31.68 15.62 -18.37
CA ASN A 306 32.57 16.34 -19.27
C ASN A 306 33.99 15.72 -19.39
N GLY A 307 34.21 14.53 -18.81
CA GLY A 307 35.51 13.87 -18.80
C GLY A 307 36.38 14.17 -17.59
N GLY A 308 35.82 14.66 -16.47
CA GLY A 308 36.47 14.49 -15.16
C GLY A 308 36.12 15.54 -14.10
N SER A 309 35.72 16.76 -14.48
CA SER A 309 35.47 17.81 -13.50
C SER A 309 34.00 17.99 -13.14
N THR A 310 33.08 17.61 -14.03
CA THR A 310 31.65 17.76 -13.79
C THR A 310 30.86 16.59 -14.34
N ASP A 311 30.01 16.01 -13.50
CA ASP A 311 28.90 15.14 -13.89
C ASP A 311 27.56 15.84 -13.72
N TRP A 312 26.58 15.43 -14.52
CA TRP A 312 25.22 15.95 -14.45
C TRP A 312 24.18 14.86 -14.68
N ASN A 313 23.00 15.12 -14.13
CA ASN A 313 21.81 14.33 -14.28
C ASN A 313 20.61 15.26 -14.53
N ILE A 314 19.81 14.97 -15.54
CA ILE A 314 18.55 15.67 -15.82
C ILE A 314 17.47 14.62 -15.96
N SER A 315 16.47 14.64 -15.08
CA SER A 315 15.40 13.65 -15.05
C SER A 315 14.04 14.32 -15.23
N TYR A 316 13.21 13.75 -16.10
CA TYR A 316 11.78 14.01 -16.17
C TYR A 316 11.05 12.78 -15.66
N ASN A 317 10.16 12.99 -14.70
CA ASN A 317 9.41 11.92 -14.08
C ASN A 317 7.91 12.23 -14.12
N TYR A 318 7.12 11.20 -14.37
CA TYR A 318 5.66 11.23 -14.31
C TYR A 318 5.18 10.02 -13.53
N SER A 319 4.22 10.21 -12.64
CA SER A 319 3.52 9.11 -12.00
C SER A 319 2.03 9.37 -11.88
N LYS A 320 1.25 8.31 -12.04
CA LYS A 320 -0.19 8.27 -11.80
C LYS A 320 -0.49 7.13 -10.85
N LEU A 321 -1.19 7.41 -9.76
CA LEU A 321 -1.70 6.42 -8.82
C LEU A 321 -3.22 6.54 -8.79
N THR A 322 -3.90 5.40 -8.92
CA THR A 322 -5.34 5.26 -8.68
C THR A 322 -5.52 4.24 -7.57
N GLU A 323 -6.26 4.61 -6.54
CA GLU A 323 -6.57 3.76 -5.39
C GLU A 323 -8.08 3.75 -5.20
N ASP A 324 -8.66 2.56 -5.08
CA ASP A 324 -10.07 2.31 -4.82
C ASP A 324 -10.15 1.40 -3.57
N ASP A 325 -10.23 2.02 -2.39
CA ASP A 325 -10.36 1.31 -1.12
C ASP A 325 -11.86 1.26 -0.75
N ILE A 326 -12.33 0.09 -0.32
CA ILE A 326 -13.67 -0.05 0.29
C ILE A 326 -13.59 -0.78 1.63
N SER A 327 -14.55 -0.49 2.51
CA SER A 327 -14.80 -1.33 3.67
C SER A 327 -16.22 -1.88 3.63
N LEU A 328 -16.34 -3.16 3.95
CA LEU A 328 -17.58 -3.90 4.05
C LEU A 328 -17.74 -4.41 5.47
N SER A 329 -18.97 -4.54 5.94
CA SER A 329 -19.28 -5.26 7.16
C SER A 329 -20.17 -6.46 6.87
N SER A 330 -20.00 -7.54 7.63
CA SER A 330 -20.83 -8.74 7.50
C SER A 330 -21.00 -9.42 8.86
N PHE A 331 -22.25 -9.67 9.24
CA PHE A 331 -22.60 -10.53 10.38
C PHE A 331 -22.53 -12.03 10.03
N SER A 332 -22.18 -12.37 8.79
CA SER A 332 -22.04 -13.76 8.33
C SER A 332 -20.62 -14.08 7.87
N GLY A 333 -19.63 -13.27 8.27
CA GLY A 333 -18.23 -13.42 7.85
C GLY A 333 -18.00 -13.19 6.36
N ALA A 334 -16.95 -13.80 5.80
CA ALA A 334 -16.57 -13.79 4.39
C ALA A 334 -17.49 -14.67 3.52
N SER A 335 -18.80 -14.43 3.60
CA SER A 335 -19.77 -15.03 2.69
C SER A 335 -19.58 -14.47 1.27
N SER A 336 -19.82 -15.29 0.24
CA SER A 336 -19.72 -14.90 -1.17
C SER A 336 -21.05 -15.17 -1.88
N TYR A 337 -21.59 -14.14 -2.53
CA TYR A 337 -22.84 -14.19 -3.32
C TYR A 337 -24.13 -14.58 -2.57
N GLU A 338 -24.19 -14.40 -1.25
CA GLU A 338 -25.39 -14.61 -0.43
C GLU A 338 -26.13 -13.30 -0.07
N GLY A 339 -25.62 -12.14 -0.46
CA GLY A 339 -26.21 -10.83 -0.16
C GLY A 339 -26.18 -10.51 1.33
N LYS A 340 -25.00 -10.54 1.94
CA LYS A 340 -24.81 -10.41 3.40
C LYS A 340 -23.90 -9.26 3.82
N ASN A 341 -23.28 -8.59 2.85
CA ASN A 341 -22.39 -7.48 3.11
C ASN A 341 -23.17 -6.15 3.17
N THR A 342 -22.65 -5.21 3.94
CA THR A 342 -23.05 -3.80 3.90
C THR A 342 -21.83 -2.98 3.51
N LEU A 343 -21.99 -2.06 2.57
CA LEU A 343 -20.94 -1.11 2.19
C LEU A 343 -20.81 -0.04 3.27
N GLU A 344 -19.65 0.04 3.92
CA GLU A 344 -19.44 0.94 5.06
C GLU A 344 -18.71 2.22 4.66
N SER A 345 -17.69 2.11 3.81
CA SER A 345 -16.92 3.26 3.34
C SER A 345 -16.39 3.05 1.93
N ILE A 346 -16.23 4.15 1.20
CA ILE A 346 -15.48 4.24 -0.05
C ILE A 346 -14.39 5.28 0.16
N ASP A 347 -13.19 4.96 -0.28
CA ASP A 347 -12.02 5.82 -0.25
C ASP A 347 -11.27 5.70 -1.58
N ASP A 348 -11.65 6.55 -2.53
CA ASP A 348 -11.05 6.67 -3.85
C ASP A 348 -10.06 7.83 -3.94
N LEU A 349 -8.96 7.62 -4.67
CA LEU A 349 -7.92 8.62 -4.90
C LEU A 349 -7.31 8.44 -6.30
N GLU A 350 -7.44 9.45 -7.15
CA GLU A 350 -6.59 9.65 -8.31
C GLU A 350 -5.53 10.70 -7.99
N HIS A 351 -4.27 10.32 -8.12
CA HIS A 351 -3.11 11.16 -7.88
C HIS A 351 -2.21 11.18 -9.11
N LYS A 352 -1.81 12.37 -9.55
CA LYS A 352 -0.90 12.57 -10.67
C LYS A 352 0.18 13.55 -10.26
N GLN A 353 1.43 13.22 -10.58
CA GLN A 353 2.56 14.07 -10.31
C GLN A 353 3.54 14.02 -11.47
N TRP A 354 4.13 15.17 -11.78
CA TRP A 354 5.31 15.23 -12.63
C TRP A 354 6.37 16.13 -12.02
N ASN A 355 7.63 15.82 -12.32
CA ASN A 355 8.75 16.62 -11.88
C ASN A 355 9.88 16.62 -12.91
N VAL A 356 10.64 17.72 -12.92
CA VAL A 356 11.89 17.88 -13.64
C VAL A 356 12.96 18.24 -12.64
N ASP A 357 14.00 17.42 -12.57
CA ASP A 357 15.13 17.62 -11.69
C ASP A 357 16.42 17.66 -12.51
N ALA A 358 17.23 18.68 -12.26
CA ALA A 358 18.56 18.82 -12.82
C ALA A 358 19.56 18.94 -11.68
N SER A 359 20.58 18.10 -11.66
CA SER A 359 21.65 18.15 -10.67
C SER A 359 23.00 18.02 -11.35
N ALA A 360 24.02 18.64 -10.77
CA ALA A 360 25.40 18.44 -11.19
C ALA A 360 26.34 18.48 -9.99
N ASN A 361 27.42 17.73 -10.09
CA ASN A 361 28.51 17.74 -9.14
C ASN A 361 29.77 18.20 -9.87
N THR A 362 30.45 19.21 -9.34
CA THR A 362 31.69 19.74 -9.91
C THR A 362 32.82 19.64 -8.90
N GLN A 363 33.89 18.91 -9.27
CA GLN A 363 35.13 18.89 -8.50
C GLN A 363 35.85 20.22 -8.71
N ILE A 364 35.91 21.06 -7.68
CA ILE A 364 36.59 22.37 -7.74
C ILE A 364 38.10 22.18 -7.61
N ASN A 365 38.53 21.29 -6.72
CA ASN A 365 39.92 20.86 -6.48
C ASN A 365 39.89 19.53 -5.70
N ASP A 366 41.05 18.96 -5.35
CA ASP A 366 41.15 17.63 -4.73
C ASP A 366 40.38 17.49 -3.40
N ASP A 367 40.15 18.58 -2.67
CA ASP A 367 39.50 18.59 -1.35
C ASP A 367 38.03 19.05 -1.39
N HIS A 368 37.57 19.60 -2.52
CA HIS A 368 36.29 20.30 -2.60
C HIS A 368 35.43 19.86 -3.79
N LEU A 369 34.31 19.21 -3.49
CA LEU A 369 33.22 18.90 -4.43
C LEU A 369 32.04 19.86 -4.20
N LEU A 370 31.60 20.53 -5.26
CA LEU A 370 30.41 21.38 -5.25
C LEU A 370 29.24 20.66 -5.94
N SER A 371 28.22 20.30 -5.15
CA SER A 371 26.95 19.76 -5.64
C SER A 371 25.89 20.84 -5.70
N TYR A 372 25.16 20.93 -6.81
CA TYR A 372 24.07 21.88 -7.00
C TYR A 372 22.95 21.26 -7.83
N GLY A 373 21.72 21.69 -7.59
CA GLY A 373 20.56 21.19 -8.31
C GLY A 373 19.38 22.14 -8.29
N PHE A 374 18.48 21.91 -9.24
CA PHE A 374 17.21 22.60 -9.40
C PHE A 374 16.13 21.55 -9.67
N GLY A 375 15.03 21.64 -8.93
CA GLY A 375 13.88 20.76 -9.10
C GLY A 375 12.60 21.58 -9.24
N PHE A 376 11.70 21.13 -10.10
CA PHE A 376 10.34 21.62 -10.19
C PHE A 376 9.38 20.43 -10.19
N SER A 377 8.37 20.46 -9.33
CA SER A 377 7.34 19.44 -9.25
C SER A 377 5.95 20.07 -9.25
N GLN A 378 5.00 19.40 -9.91
CA GLN A 378 3.59 19.73 -9.84
C GLN A 378 2.79 18.46 -9.57
N GLU A 379 1.82 18.59 -8.68
CA GLU A 379 0.96 17.51 -8.22
C GLU A 379 -0.51 17.91 -8.33
N THR A 380 -1.34 16.97 -8.70
CA THR A 380 -2.80 17.09 -8.73
C THR A 380 -3.40 15.83 -8.13
N ALA A 381 -4.34 15.98 -7.20
CA ALA A 381 -5.02 14.87 -6.57
C ALA A 381 -6.52 15.15 -6.46
N GLU A 382 -7.32 14.12 -6.65
CA GLU A 382 -8.78 14.16 -6.53
C GLU A 382 -9.23 12.85 -5.88
N GLY A 383 -10.21 12.92 -4.97
CA GLY A 383 -10.69 11.74 -4.28
C GLY A 383 -11.40 12.06 -2.98
N SER A 384 -12.12 11.07 -2.46
CA SER A 384 -12.87 11.17 -1.19
C SER A 384 -11.95 11.30 0.04
N ARG A 385 -10.67 10.93 -0.10
CA ARG A 385 -9.65 11.09 0.96
C ARG A 385 -9.19 12.53 1.21
N ILE A 386 -9.35 13.41 0.22
CA ILE A 386 -8.71 14.73 0.25
C ILE A 386 -9.43 15.66 1.21
N LYS A 387 -8.76 15.97 2.33
CA LYS A 387 -9.25 16.94 3.32
C LYS A 387 -8.86 18.36 2.90
N ASN A 388 -9.77 19.31 3.11
CA ASN A 388 -9.57 20.74 2.80
C ASN A 388 -9.23 21.00 1.32
N ALA A 389 -9.81 20.20 0.41
CA ALA A 389 -9.66 20.44 -1.02
C ALA A 389 -10.14 21.86 -1.39
N PRO A 390 -9.43 22.59 -2.27
CA PRO A 390 -9.86 23.93 -2.72
C PRO A 390 -11.22 23.92 -3.41
N GLN A 391 -11.60 22.78 -3.98
CA GLN A 391 -12.86 22.52 -4.65
C GLN A 391 -13.38 21.16 -4.17
N SER A 392 -14.68 21.05 -3.92
CA SER A 392 -15.34 19.81 -3.49
C SER A 392 -16.67 19.67 -4.23
N TYR A 393 -17.06 18.44 -4.54
CA TYR A 393 -18.33 18.12 -5.17
C TYR A 393 -18.92 16.84 -4.55
N LEU A 394 -20.24 16.65 -4.72
CA LEU A 394 -20.92 15.42 -4.33
C LEU A 394 -21.08 14.51 -5.54
N ARG A 395 -20.88 13.20 -5.35
CA ARG A 395 -21.04 12.15 -6.35
C ARG A 395 -22.09 11.17 -5.86
N SER A 396 -23.09 10.90 -6.70
CA SER A 396 -24.00 9.77 -6.47
C SER A 396 -23.26 8.47 -6.75
N ILE A 397 -23.47 7.47 -5.89
CA ILE A 397 -22.87 6.15 -6.00
C ILE A 397 -23.99 5.11 -6.13
N ASP A 398 -23.70 4.05 -6.88
CA ASP A 398 -24.48 2.82 -6.82
C ASP A 398 -23.65 1.79 -6.02
N PRO A 399 -24.08 1.42 -4.80
CA PRO A 399 -23.36 0.46 -3.97
C PRO A 399 -23.05 -0.85 -4.70
N TRP A 400 -23.92 -1.27 -5.61
CA TRP A 400 -23.74 -2.50 -6.39
C TRP A 400 -22.46 -2.49 -7.23
N ASN A 401 -21.94 -1.32 -7.60
CA ASN A 401 -20.68 -1.21 -8.35
C ASN A 401 -19.44 -1.58 -7.51
N TYR A 402 -19.55 -1.56 -6.17
CA TYR A 402 -18.43 -1.80 -5.26
C TYR A 402 -18.40 -3.23 -4.72
N ASP A 403 -19.56 -3.84 -4.44
CA ASP A 403 -19.62 -5.24 -4.01
C ASP A 403 -20.91 -5.90 -4.51
N LYS A 404 -20.78 -7.10 -5.10
CA LYS A 404 -21.92 -7.87 -5.62
C LYS A 404 -22.58 -8.76 -4.57
N ASN A 405 -22.06 -8.75 -3.34
CA ASN A 405 -22.57 -9.54 -2.22
C ASN A 405 -23.28 -8.65 -1.18
N LEU A 406 -23.71 -7.46 -1.59
CA LEU A 406 -24.47 -6.55 -0.72
C LEU A 406 -25.85 -7.11 -0.39
N GLN A 407 -26.30 -6.87 0.84
CA GLN A 407 -27.64 -7.19 1.28
C GLN A 407 -28.66 -6.36 0.51
N ASN A 408 -29.71 -6.98 -0.01
CA ASN A 408 -30.82 -6.24 -0.60
C ASN A 408 -31.52 -5.42 0.48
N MET A 409 -31.69 -4.13 0.24
CA MET A 409 -32.52 -3.30 1.10
C MET A 409 -34.00 -3.57 0.83
N THR A 410 -34.85 -3.22 1.79
CA THR A 410 -36.31 -3.27 1.63
C THR A 410 -36.86 -1.86 1.63
N THR A 411 -37.73 -1.54 0.67
CA THR A 411 -38.52 -0.31 0.65
C THR A 411 -40.02 -0.65 0.66
N ILE A 412 -40.86 0.37 0.75
CA ILE A 412 -42.31 0.25 0.63
C ILE A 412 -42.70 0.78 -0.75
N ASP A 413 -43.42 -0.01 -1.54
CA ASP A 413 -43.95 0.42 -2.85
C ASP A 413 -45.13 1.41 -2.71
N GLU A 414 -45.62 1.95 -3.83
CA GLU A 414 -46.77 2.88 -3.84
C GLU A 414 -48.05 2.25 -3.26
N GLU A 415 -48.13 0.92 -3.29
CA GLU A 415 -49.23 0.12 -2.75
C GLU A 415 -49.05 -0.27 -1.27
N GLY A 416 -47.94 0.13 -0.63
CA GLY A 416 -47.69 -0.13 0.79
C GLY A 416 -47.05 -1.50 1.10
N ASN A 417 -46.60 -2.26 0.11
CA ASN A 417 -45.94 -3.55 0.30
C ASN A 417 -44.44 -3.39 0.50
N LEU A 418 -43.87 -4.21 1.38
CA LEU A 418 -42.41 -4.36 1.49
C LEU A 418 -41.87 -5.04 0.22
N VAL A 419 -41.04 -4.33 -0.53
CA VAL A 419 -40.35 -4.83 -1.72
C VAL A 419 -38.84 -4.72 -1.53
N TYR A 420 -38.11 -5.73 -2.01
CA TYR A 420 -36.66 -5.67 -2.03
C TYR A 420 -36.21 -4.72 -3.14
N THR A 421 -35.34 -3.77 -2.81
CA THR A 421 -34.67 -2.94 -3.79
C THR A 421 -33.43 -3.66 -4.31
N ASN A 422 -33.04 -3.33 -5.54
CA ASN A 422 -31.71 -3.69 -6.06
C ASN A 422 -30.62 -2.71 -5.56
N GLU A 423 -30.99 -1.78 -4.67
CA GLU A 423 -30.07 -0.87 -4.02
C GLU A 423 -29.39 -1.66 -2.89
N GLY A 424 -28.18 -2.14 -3.15
CA GLY A 424 -27.41 -2.89 -2.15
C GLY A 424 -27.17 -2.07 -0.88
N ALA A 425 -27.17 -2.73 0.28
CA ALA A 425 -27.01 -2.09 1.58
C ALA A 425 -25.74 -1.25 1.66
N SER A 426 -25.88 0.03 2.03
CA SER A 426 -24.79 0.98 2.14
C SER A 426 -25.04 1.98 3.27
N ASN A 427 -24.03 2.20 4.10
CA ASN A 427 -23.95 3.28 5.07
C ASN A 427 -23.21 4.51 4.53
N VAL A 428 -22.72 4.45 3.29
CA VAL A 428 -22.10 5.61 2.62
C VAL A 428 -23.19 6.60 2.23
N HIS A 429 -23.24 7.72 2.95
CA HIS A 429 -24.23 8.77 2.75
C HIS A 429 -23.61 10.16 2.95
N ALA A 430 -24.08 11.12 2.16
CA ALA A 430 -23.66 12.51 2.27
C ALA A 430 -24.47 13.23 3.37
N TYR A 431 -24.19 12.89 4.63
CA TYR A 431 -24.87 13.49 5.77
C TYR A 431 -24.68 15.00 5.80
N LYS A 432 -25.77 15.74 6.06
CA LYS A 432 -25.69 17.16 6.37
C LYS A 432 -24.99 17.35 7.72
N MET A 433 -23.87 18.06 7.68
CA MET A 433 -23.14 18.48 8.88
C MET A 433 -23.48 19.94 9.20
N SER A 434 -23.80 20.21 10.46
CA SER A 434 -24.02 21.53 11.03
C SER A 434 -22.96 21.82 12.09
N PHE A 435 -22.83 23.06 12.56
CA PHE A 435 -21.84 23.44 13.59
C PHE A 435 -22.57 23.92 14.85
N ASP A 436 -22.10 23.48 16.01
CA ASP A 436 -22.63 23.96 17.29
C ASP A 436 -22.13 25.38 17.62
N GLU A 437 -22.58 25.94 18.74
CA GLU A 437 -22.20 27.29 19.18
C GLU A 437 -20.69 27.46 19.43
N ASN A 438 -19.96 26.37 19.65
CA ASN A 438 -18.51 26.35 19.83
C ASN A 438 -17.76 26.07 18.51
N GLY A 439 -18.46 25.90 17.40
CA GLY A 439 -17.89 25.56 16.10
C GLY A 439 -17.52 24.09 15.94
N TYR A 440 -18.00 23.19 16.79
CA TYR A 440 -17.82 21.75 16.59
C TYR A 440 -18.83 21.24 15.57
N PRO A 441 -18.39 20.49 14.55
CA PRO A 441 -19.30 19.90 13.59
C PRO A 441 -20.10 18.77 14.23
N TYR A 442 -21.40 18.73 13.96
CA TYR A 442 -22.30 17.63 14.33
C TYR A 442 -23.15 17.23 13.14
N TRP A 443 -23.54 15.96 13.10
CA TRP A 443 -24.49 15.46 12.11
C TRP A 443 -25.88 16.04 12.40
N ASP A 444 -26.46 16.76 11.43
CA ASP A 444 -27.81 17.32 11.49
C ASP A 444 -28.87 16.22 11.29
N LYS A 445 -29.01 15.37 12.32
CA LYS A 445 -29.99 14.26 12.37
C LYS A 445 -31.41 14.71 12.03
N ASN A 446 -31.81 15.89 12.52
CA ASN A 446 -33.16 16.40 12.30
C ASN A 446 -33.40 16.68 10.82
N TYR A 447 -32.42 17.29 10.15
CA TYR A 447 -32.54 17.57 8.73
C TYR A 447 -32.61 16.28 7.90
N GLU A 448 -31.84 15.25 8.25
CA GLU A 448 -31.92 13.96 7.56
C GLU A 448 -33.28 13.27 7.76
N TYR A 449 -33.83 13.30 8.97
CA TYR A 449 -35.08 12.59 9.27
C TYR A 449 -36.33 13.35 8.85
N TYR A 450 -36.30 14.68 8.86
CA TYR A 450 -37.51 15.51 8.69
C TYR A 450 -37.37 16.61 7.63
N GLY A 451 -36.22 16.73 6.95
CA GLY A 451 -35.96 17.79 5.97
C GLY A 451 -35.77 19.19 6.59
N SER A 452 -35.72 19.28 7.93
CA SER A 452 -35.57 20.52 8.69
C SER A 452 -34.61 20.34 9.86
N SER A 453 -33.75 21.32 10.12
CA SER A 453 -32.84 21.29 11.28
C SER A 453 -33.59 21.38 12.63
N THR A 454 -34.84 21.82 12.60
CA THR A 454 -35.74 21.83 13.77
C THR A 454 -36.45 20.49 13.88
N ALA A 455 -36.27 19.81 15.02
CA ALA A 455 -36.98 18.58 15.30
C ALA A 455 -38.50 18.79 15.43
N PRO A 456 -39.34 17.84 14.98
CA PRO A 456 -40.75 17.83 15.32
C PRO A 456 -40.95 17.62 16.82
N ALA A 457 -42.16 17.94 17.31
CA ALA A 457 -42.47 17.78 18.75
C ALA A 457 -42.32 16.33 19.24
N LEU A 458 -42.55 15.34 18.37
CA LEU A 458 -42.28 13.93 18.62
C LEU A 458 -41.23 13.43 17.62
N THR A 459 -40.04 13.10 18.12
CA THR A 459 -38.93 12.62 17.28
C THR A 459 -39.02 11.12 16.98
N GLN A 460 -38.30 10.63 15.98
CA GLN A 460 -38.12 9.21 15.67
C GLN A 460 -37.49 8.44 16.84
N GLU A 461 -36.56 9.05 17.57
CA GLU A 461 -36.00 8.46 18.79
C GLU A 461 -37.06 8.34 19.89
N ASP A 462 -37.90 9.38 20.08
CA ASP A 462 -39.06 9.31 20.98
C ASP A 462 -40.04 8.22 20.55
N TYR A 463 -40.37 8.13 19.25
CA TYR A 463 -41.24 7.11 18.70
C TYR A 463 -40.69 5.69 18.92
N ASN A 464 -39.43 5.45 18.58
CA ASN A 464 -38.79 4.13 18.76
C ASN A 464 -38.73 3.73 20.24
N ARG A 465 -38.43 4.68 21.14
CA ARG A 465 -38.47 4.44 22.58
C ARG A 465 -39.88 4.07 23.05
N LEU A 466 -40.89 4.81 22.62
CA LEU A 466 -42.28 4.61 23.05
C LEU A 466 -42.92 3.33 22.47
N THR A 467 -42.41 2.85 21.33
CA THR A 467 -42.94 1.67 20.61
C THR A 467 -42.04 0.43 20.69
N ASN A 468 -40.96 0.48 21.48
CA ASN A 468 -39.94 -0.58 21.58
C ASN A 468 -39.40 -0.99 20.20
N ASN A 469 -38.78 -0.03 19.49
CA ASN A 469 -38.23 -0.19 18.14
C ASN A 469 -39.27 -0.72 17.13
N GLY A 470 -40.51 -0.23 17.19
CA GLY A 470 -41.55 -0.56 16.20
C GLY A 470 -42.16 -1.97 16.30
N THR A 471 -41.83 -2.75 17.33
CA THR A 471 -42.32 -4.13 17.47
C THR A 471 -43.73 -4.24 18.06
N ASN A 472 -44.31 -3.14 18.54
CA ASN A 472 -45.64 -3.17 19.17
C ASN A 472 -46.52 -1.97 18.73
N PRO A 473 -47.38 -2.13 17.71
CA PRO A 473 -48.19 -1.04 17.19
C PRO A 473 -49.41 -0.66 18.06
N THR A 474 -49.62 -1.32 19.21
CA THR A 474 -50.87 -1.18 20.00
C THR A 474 -50.66 -0.86 21.49
N GLY A 475 -49.47 -0.45 21.92
CA GLY A 475 -49.27 -0.08 23.33
C GLY A 475 -48.10 0.87 23.56
N LEU A 476 -48.41 2.14 23.84
CA LEU A 476 -47.51 3.13 24.45
C LEU A 476 -47.23 2.72 25.90
N TYR A 477 -46.43 1.68 26.12
CA TYR A 477 -46.30 1.05 27.44
C TYR A 477 -45.57 1.90 28.50
N THR A 478 -45.04 3.08 28.17
CA THR A 478 -44.22 3.90 29.10
C THR A 478 -44.34 5.43 28.93
N ALA A 479 -45.39 5.95 28.26
CA ALA A 479 -45.51 7.40 28.09
C ALA A 479 -45.74 8.12 29.44
N THR A 480 -44.85 9.05 29.78
CA THR A 480 -44.98 9.95 30.94
C THR A 480 -45.75 11.23 30.58
N GLY A 481 -46.02 12.11 31.56
CA GLY A 481 -46.77 13.36 31.32
C GLY A 481 -46.15 14.22 30.20
N ASP A 482 -44.83 14.31 30.17
CA ASP A 482 -44.08 15.06 29.15
C ASP A 482 -44.16 14.38 27.77
N ASP A 483 -44.21 13.04 27.73
CA ASP A 483 -44.35 12.28 26.48
C ASP A 483 -45.73 12.50 25.85
N LEU A 484 -46.79 12.55 26.67
CA LEU A 484 -48.15 12.85 26.22
C LEU A 484 -48.28 14.27 25.68
N GLU A 485 -47.57 15.23 26.28
CA GLU A 485 -47.53 16.60 25.77
C GLU A 485 -46.87 16.67 24.39
N LYS A 486 -45.72 16.01 24.21
CA LYS A 486 -45.05 15.90 22.91
C LYS A 486 -45.93 15.25 21.84
N ILE A 487 -46.62 14.15 22.18
CA ILE A 487 -47.54 13.46 21.26
C ILE A 487 -48.68 14.41 20.84
N ASN A 488 -49.27 15.15 21.77
CA ASN A 488 -50.36 16.09 21.48
C ASN A 488 -49.90 17.29 20.64
N GLN A 489 -48.70 17.81 20.91
CA GLN A 489 -48.09 18.87 20.10
C GLN A 489 -47.80 18.37 18.68
N PHE A 490 -47.26 17.16 18.52
CA PHE A 490 -46.99 16.56 17.23
C PHE A 490 -48.28 16.29 16.43
N ALA A 491 -49.31 15.73 17.07
CA ALA A 491 -50.62 15.56 16.46
C ALA A 491 -51.22 16.90 15.98
N SER A 492 -51.01 17.97 16.76
CA SER A 492 -51.45 19.32 16.40
C SER A 492 -50.67 19.89 15.21
N GLN A 493 -49.36 19.64 15.13
CA GLN A 493 -48.51 20.00 13.99
C GLN A 493 -48.96 19.29 12.72
N LEU A 494 -49.17 17.98 12.76
CA LEU A 494 -49.65 17.19 11.63
C LEU A 494 -51.00 17.68 11.08
N LYS A 495 -51.92 18.08 11.97
CA LYS A 495 -53.22 18.66 11.56
C LYS A 495 -53.08 20.00 10.82
N GLN A 496 -52.09 20.81 11.21
CA GLN A 496 -51.83 22.10 10.56
C GLN A 496 -51.18 21.92 9.19
N GLU A 497 -50.27 20.95 9.08
CA GLU A 497 -49.52 20.66 7.85
C GLU A 497 -50.35 19.88 6.83
N ASN A 498 -51.33 19.10 7.29
CA ASN A 498 -52.06 18.17 6.43
C ASN A 498 -53.57 18.20 6.71
N SER A 499 -54.29 19.00 5.92
CA SER A 499 -55.72 19.29 6.11
C SER A 499 -56.64 18.07 6.00
N ALA A 500 -56.17 16.96 5.41
CA ALA A 500 -56.89 15.69 5.36
C ALA A 500 -57.05 15.01 6.73
N PHE A 501 -56.22 15.36 7.72
CA PHE A 501 -56.22 14.76 9.06
C PHE A 501 -56.81 15.67 10.15
N ALA A 502 -57.35 16.83 9.78
CA ALA A 502 -57.89 17.83 10.72
C ALA A 502 -58.94 17.24 11.67
N ASP A 503 -59.79 16.33 11.15
CA ASP A 503 -60.91 15.70 11.85
C ASP A 503 -60.53 14.43 12.64
N TYR A 504 -59.28 13.95 12.55
CA TYR A 504 -58.84 12.74 13.23
C TYR A 504 -58.49 13.03 14.71
N ASP A 505 -59.09 12.31 15.66
CA ASP A 505 -58.84 12.46 17.10
C ASP A 505 -57.79 11.44 17.57
N TYR A 506 -56.53 11.88 17.63
CA TYR A 506 -55.39 11.06 18.04
C TYR A 506 -55.28 10.87 19.56
N THR A 507 -56.15 11.51 20.36
CA THR A 507 -56.16 11.38 21.82
C THR A 507 -57.01 10.21 22.34
N LYS A 508 -57.62 9.46 21.41
CA LYS A 508 -58.56 8.36 21.70
C LYS A 508 -57.97 6.95 21.68
N TYR A 509 -56.66 6.80 21.45
CA TYR A 509 -56.00 5.49 21.38
C TYR A 509 -54.78 5.41 22.29
#